data_AF-A0A9Q6F3M7-F1
#
_entry.id   AF-A0A9Q6F3M7-F1
#
_cell.length_a   1.000
_cell.length_b   1.000
_cell.length_c   1.000
_cell.angle_alpha   90.00
_cell.angle_beta   90.00
_cell.angle_gamma   90.00
#
_symmetry.space_group_name_H-M   'P 1'
#
loop_
_entity.id
_entity.type
_entity.pdbx_description
1 polymer ?
#
loop_
_entity_poly.entity_id
_entity_poly.type
_entity_poly.pdbx_seq_one_letter_code
_entity_poly.pdbx_strand_id
1 'polypeptide(L)'
;MSRIRNWFPIGTIVKLKNMKKLVMVFGRHQIQSSSGKKFDYVAVPYPEGNISENFNVFFDEEMIEKVIYEGYTDNEDQLLRGKLNEIIEEEK
;
A
#
# COMPACT_ATOMS: atom_id res chain seq x y z
N MET A 1 -9.05 21.44 -4.68
CA MET A 1 -9.75 20.41 -3.88
C MET A 1 -8.81 19.22 -3.74
N SER A 2 -8.51 18.83 -2.50
CA SER A 2 -7.78 17.58 -2.22
C SER A 2 -8.60 16.42 -2.77
N ARG A 3 -8.00 15.58 -3.63
CA ARG A 3 -8.66 14.41 -4.18
C ARG A 3 -8.65 13.35 -3.09
N ILE A 4 -9.83 12.93 -2.62
CA ILE A 4 -9.99 11.80 -1.70
C ILE A 4 -9.30 10.59 -2.36
N ARG A 5 -8.27 10.03 -1.70
CA ARG A 5 -7.54 8.89 -2.22
C ARG A 5 -8.30 7.61 -1.85
N ASN A 6 -8.43 6.72 -2.82
CA ASN A 6 -9.03 5.41 -2.57
C ASN A 6 -7.93 4.41 -2.22
N TRP A 7 -7.75 4.14 -0.94
CA TRP A 7 -6.73 3.20 -0.44
C TRP A 7 -7.10 1.75 -0.76
N PHE A 8 -6.13 0.96 -1.22
CA PHE A 8 -6.35 -0.46 -1.47
C PHE A 8 -6.49 -1.27 -0.16
N PRO A 9 -7.43 -2.24 -0.09
CA PRO A 9 -7.54 -3.25 0.96
C PRO A 9 -6.21 -3.95 1.28
N ILE A 10 -5.94 -4.30 2.53
CA ILE A 10 -4.82 -5.18 2.87
C ILE A 10 -5.06 -6.55 2.23
N GLY A 11 -3.99 -7.19 1.75
CA GLY A 11 -4.08 -8.41 0.96
C GLY A 11 -4.32 -8.16 -0.53
N THR A 12 -4.40 -6.90 -0.97
CA THR A 12 -4.44 -6.57 -2.40
C THR A 12 -3.15 -7.02 -3.06
N ILE A 13 -3.25 -7.82 -4.13
CA ILE A 13 -2.12 -8.31 -4.90
C ILE A 13 -1.99 -7.45 -6.16
N VAL A 14 -0.82 -6.85 -6.35
CA VAL A 14 -0.54 -5.97 -7.47
C VAL A 14 0.68 -6.40 -8.26
N LYS A 15 0.67 -6.03 -9.54
CA LYS A 15 1.83 -6.00 -10.42
C LYS A 15 2.37 -4.56 -10.40
N LEU A 16 3.65 -4.41 -10.06
CA LEU A 16 4.35 -3.13 -10.16
C LEU A 16 5.08 -3.02 -11.50
N LYS A 17 5.15 -1.79 -12.02
CA LYS A 17 5.90 -1.47 -13.25
C LYS A 17 7.34 -1.96 -13.11
N ASN A 18 7.85 -2.62 -14.14
CA ASN A 18 9.22 -3.14 -14.23
C ASN A 18 9.61 -4.20 -13.18
N MET A 19 8.67 -4.71 -12.37
CA MET A 19 8.93 -5.83 -11.46
C MET A 19 8.36 -7.12 -12.04
N LYS A 20 9.16 -8.20 -12.07
CA LYS A 20 8.66 -9.51 -12.52
C LYS A 20 7.67 -10.12 -11.53
N LYS A 21 7.97 -10.01 -10.23
CA LYS A 21 7.20 -10.64 -9.15
C LYS A 21 5.97 -9.81 -8.76
N LEU A 22 4.89 -10.49 -8.38
CA LEU A 22 3.73 -9.85 -7.76
C LEU A 22 4.02 -9.55 -6.30
N VAL A 23 3.38 -8.51 -5.76
CA VAL A 23 3.49 -8.14 -4.35
C VAL A 23 2.11 -7.99 -3.73
N MET A 24 2.00 -8.31 -2.44
CA MET A 24 0.78 -8.20 -1.66
C MET A 24 0.91 -7.06 -0.65
N VAL A 25 0.03 -6.08 -0.74
CA VAL A 25 -0.04 -4.92 0.16
C VAL A 25 -0.38 -5.38 1.58
N PHE A 26 0.41 -4.94 2.56
CA PHE A 26 0.14 -5.18 3.98
C PHE A 26 0.19 -3.92 4.85
N GLY A 27 0.50 -2.75 4.27
CA GLY A 27 0.41 -1.47 4.97
C GLY A 27 0.17 -0.30 4.02
N ARG A 28 -0.37 0.78 4.58
CA ARG A 28 -0.73 2.05 3.90
C ARG A 28 -0.06 3.21 4.63
N HIS A 29 0.21 4.31 3.91
CA HIS A 29 0.80 5.55 4.44
C HIS A 29 2.02 5.27 5.35
N GLN A 30 3.02 4.59 4.79
CA GLN A 30 4.14 4.05 5.56
C GLN A 30 5.39 4.91 5.46
N ILE A 31 6.12 5.01 6.57
CA ILE A 31 7.44 5.63 6.64
C ILE A 31 8.49 4.52 6.62
N GLN A 32 9.35 4.52 5.61
CA GLN A 32 10.47 3.60 5.57
C GLN A 32 11.53 4.04 6.59
N SER A 33 11.77 3.24 7.63
CA SER A 33 12.67 3.61 8.73
C SER A 33 14.09 3.96 8.30
N SER A 34 14.61 3.33 7.24
CA SER A 34 15.98 3.57 6.76
C SER A 34 16.16 4.90 6.02
N SER A 35 15.13 5.40 5.35
CA SER A 35 15.20 6.61 4.52
C SER A 35 14.41 7.78 5.09
N GLY A 36 13.49 7.52 6.03
CA GLY A 36 12.51 8.49 6.51
C GLY A 36 11.47 8.89 5.46
N LYS A 37 11.51 8.30 4.26
CA LYS A 37 10.59 8.63 3.17
C LYS A 37 9.23 8.00 3.42
N LYS A 38 8.17 8.77 3.14
CA LYS A 38 6.77 8.32 3.10
C LYS A 38 6.44 7.69 1.76
N PHE A 39 5.65 6.63 1.80
CA PHE A 39 5.13 5.91 0.64
C PHE A 39 3.65 5.60 0.85
N ASP A 40 2.90 5.54 -0.25
CA ASP A 40 1.50 5.14 -0.19
C ASP A 40 1.36 3.72 0.38
N TYR A 41 2.20 2.77 -0.04
CA TYR A 41 2.06 1.36 0.30
C TYR A 41 3.38 0.70 0.71
N VAL A 42 3.25 -0.33 1.55
CA VAL A 42 4.27 -1.36 1.74
C VAL A 42 3.68 -2.73 1.42
N ALA A 43 4.45 -3.56 0.72
CA ALA A 43 4.06 -4.89 0.31
C ALA A 43 5.18 -5.91 0.51
N VAL A 44 4.78 -7.18 0.48
CA VAL A 44 5.69 -8.34 0.50
C VAL A 44 5.57 -9.15 -0.80
N PRO A 45 6.56 -9.96 -1.17
CA PRO A 45 6.45 -10.86 -2.31
C PRO A 45 5.25 -11.81 -2.17
N TYR A 46 4.49 -11.99 -3.24
CA TYR A 46 3.42 -12.99 -3.30
C TYR A 46 3.88 -14.21 -4.12
N PRO A 47 3.63 -15.46 -3.67
CA PRO A 47 2.82 -15.86 -2.51
C PRO A 47 3.59 -16.04 -1.19
N GLU A 48 4.88 -15.71 -1.14
CA GLU A 48 5.73 -16.05 0.01
C GLU A 48 5.39 -15.30 1.29
N GLY A 49 4.87 -14.07 1.18
CA GLY A 49 4.54 -13.24 2.33
C GLY A 49 5.78 -12.60 2.98
N ASN A 50 5.70 -12.35 4.29
CA ASN A 50 6.76 -11.67 5.04
C ASN A 50 7.91 -12.63 5.37
N ILE A 51 9.04 -12.44 4.69
CA ILE A 51 10.26 -13.24 4.87
C ILE A 51 11.24 -12.52 5.81
N SER A 52 11.54 -11.26 5.51
CA SER A 52 12.32 -10.35 6.35
C SER A 52 12.12 -8.92 5.86
N GLU A 53 12.56 -7.94 6.65
CA GLU A 53 12.45 -6.52 6.32
C GLU A 53 13.09 -6.16 4.98
N ASN A 54 14.13 -6.90 4.56
CA ASN A 54 14.82 -6.70 3.27
C ASN A 54 13.92 -7.02 2.06
N PHE A 55 12.83 -7.75 2.26
CA PHE A 55 11.86 -8.07 1.21
C PHE A 55 10.65 -7.12 1.21
N ASN A 56 10.61 -6.13 2.10
CA ASN A 56 9.57 -5.11 2.07
C ASN A 56 9.75 -4.23 0.83
N VAL A 57 8.67 -4.09 0.06
CA VAL A 57 8.59 -3.26 -1.14
C VAL A 57 7.76 -2.04 -0.81
N PHE A 58 8.40 -0.87 -0.74
CA PHE A 58 7.75 0.42 -0.54
C PHE A 58 7.51 1.10 -1.89
N PHE A 59 6.28 1.58 -2.14
CA PHE A 59 5.93 2.17 -3.43
C PHE A 59 4.71 3.10 -3.34
N ASP A 60 4.62 4.00 -4.31
CA ASP A 60 3.48 4.91 -4.49
C ASP A 60 2.47 4.32 -5.48
N GLU A 61 1.21 4.73 -5.40
CA GLU A 61 0.11 4.21 -6.22
C GLU A 61 0.42 4.27 -7.73
N GLU A 62 1.11 5.31 -8.17
CA GLU A 62 1.51 5.52 -9.57
C GLU A 62 2.44 4.44 -10.12
N MET A 63 3.08 3.65 -9.25
CA MET A 63 3.96 2.54 -9.63
C MET A 63 3.19 1.25 -9.94
N ILE A 64 1.89 1.19 -9.62
CA ILE A 64 1.04 0.05 -9.91
C ILE A 64 0.80 -0.02 -11.42
N GLU A 65 1.13 -1.17 -12.01
CA GLU A 65 0.81 -1.50 -13.40
C GLU A 65 -0.58 -2.12 -13.49
N LYS A 66 -0.90 -3.04 -12.57
CA LYS A 66 -2.17 -3.76 -12.57
C LYS A 66 -2.52 -4.28 -11.17
N VAL A 67 -3.79 -4.16 -10.79
CA VAL A 67 -4.35 -4.89 -9.64
C VAL A 67 -4.74 -6.30 -10.10
N ILE A 68 -4.19 -7.32 -9.45
CA ILE A 68 -4.44 -8.74 -9.77
C ILE A 68 -5.60 -9.27 -8.93
N TYR A 69 -5.65 -8.85 -7.66
CA TYR A 69 -6.70 -9.22 -6.72
C TYR A 69 -6.89 -8.09 -5.73
N GLU A 70 -8.14 -7.70 -5.48
CA GLU A 70 -8.47 -6.74 -4.44
C GLU A 70 -8.58 -7.46 -3.10
N GLY A 71 -7.88 -6.96 -2.10
CA GLY A 71 -7.82 -7.57 -0.78
C GLY A 71 -9.15 -7.56 -0.03
N TYR A 72 -9.14 -8.12 1.17
CA TYR A 72 -10.35 -8.20 1.99
C TYR A 72 -10.76 -6.82 2.53
N THR A 73 -12.05 -6.50 2.45
CA THR A 73 -12.61 -5.25 2.93
C THR A 73 -13.89 -5.48 3.73
N ASP A 74 -14.03 -4.70 4.80
CA ASP A 74 -15.22 -4.62 5.64
C ASP A 74 -15.40 -3.18 6.16
N ASN A 75 -16.34 -2.99 7.08
CA ASN A 75 -16.62 -1.68 7.66
C ASN A 75 -15.43 -1.10 8.44
N GLU A 76 -14.62 -1.93 9.09
CA GLU A 76 -13.44 -1.48 9.85
C GLU A 76 -12.34 -1.02 8.90
N ASP A 77 -12.08 -1.78 7.84
CA ASP A 77 -11.16 -1.40 6.77
C ASP A 77 -11.59 -0.07 6.11
N GLN A 78 -12.87 0.08 5.77
CA GLN A 78 -13.41 1.31 5.18
C GLN A 78 -13.24 2.51 6.12
N LEU A 79 -13.53 2.34 7.42
CA LEU A 79 -13.35 3.40 8.42
C LEU A 79 -11.89 3.83 8.53
N LEU A 80 -10.95 2.87 8.57
CA LEU A 80 -9.52 3.16 8.62
C LEU A 80 -9.05 3.91 7.36
N ARG A 81 -9.52 3.51 6.17
CA ARG A 81 -9.21 4.21 4.90
C ARG A 81 -9.75 5.63 4.88
N GLY A 82 -10.91 5.87 5.50
CA GLY A 82 -11.44 7.22 5.71
C GLY A 82 -10.51 8.07 6.57
N LYS A 83 -10.13 7.57 7.75
CA LYS A 83 -9.20 8.26 8.67
C LYS A 83 -7.84 8.56 8.05
N LEU A 84 -7.33 7.67 7.20
CA LEU A 84 -6.07 7.92 6.48
C LEU A 84 -6.14 9.16 5.57
N ASN A 85 -7.29 9.43 4.95
CA ASN A 85 -7.47 10.64 4.15
C ASN A 85 -7.48 11.90 5.02
N GLU A 86 -8.10 11.86 6.21
CA GLU A 86 -8.08 12.96 7.17
C GLU A 86 -6.65 13.29 7.62
N ILE A 87 -5.87 12.28 8.03
CA ILE A 87 -4.47 12.44 8.45
C ILE A 87 -3.62 13.10 7.35
N ILE A 88 -3.79 12.68 6.10
CA ILE A 88 -2.99 13.20 4.98
C ILE A 88 -3.40 14.62 4.60
N GLU A 89 -4.64 15.01 4.84
CA GLU A 89 -5.07 16.40 4.66
C GLU A 89 -4.51 17.33 5.73
N GLU A 90 -4.36 16.84 6.97
CA GLU A 90 -3.73 17.59 8.07
C GLU A 90 -2.21 17.75 7.90
N GLU A 91 -1.55 16.83 7.18
CA GLU A 91 -0.11 16.90 6.88
C GLU A 91 0.27 17.92 5.78
N LYS A 92 -0.70 18.53 5.10
CA LYS A 92 -0.49 19.55 4.04
C LYS A 92 -0.34 20.95 4.61
#